data_AF-A0A2C5YM53-F1
#
_entry.id   AF-A0A2C5YM53-F1
#
_cell.length_a   1.000
_cell.length_b   1.000
_cell.length_c   1.000
_cell.angle_alpha   90.00
_cell.angle_beta   90.00
_cell.angle_gamma   90.00
#
_symmetry.space_group_name_H-M   'P 1'
#
loop_
_entity.id
_entity.type
_entity.pdbx_description
1 polymer ?
#
loop_
_entity_poly.entity_id
_entity_poly.type
_entity_poly.pdbx_seq_one_letter_code
_entity_poly.pdbx_strand_id
1 'polypeptide(L)'
;MVDCGQLISRISALIWVLLATAVIGNVLQCNINGYMAPINFAMFCCALAWFPALYGFFASFIPAMVFPVIMIPLDALAVFFTFVAAVVLAGTLGAPNCGDLHYARHGRHWIGWGAKNDVKRCRELQASTAFMWFLWVSLSFGLVFSIRSAGSLSFRRRYYPRPNMSQVA
;
A
#
# COMPACT_ATOMS: atom_id res chain seq x y z
N MET A 1 21.16 -3.18 -13.87
CA MET A 1 20.88 -4.55 -13.43
C MET A 1 19.57 -4.49 -12.65
N VAL A 2 18.60 -5.34 -12.95
CA VAL A 2 17.33 -5.36 -12.22
C VAL A 2 17.61 -5.98 -10.85
N ASP A 3 17.42 -5.22 -9.79
CA ASP A 3 17.49 -5.77 -8.43
C ASP A 3 16.28 -6.69 -8.22
N CYS A 4 16.51 -7.99 -8.20
CA CYS A 4 15.45 -9.00 -8.01
C CYS A 4 14.60 -8.70 -6.76
N GLY A 5 15.22 -8.23 -5.69
CA GLY A 5 14.50 -7.82 -4.46
C GLY A 5 13.53 -6.67 -4.68
N GLN A 6 13.93 -5.65 -5.46
CA GLN A 6 13.05 -4.54 -5.80
C GLN A 6 11.89 -5.02 -6.69
N LEU A 7 12.17 -5.82 -7.73
CA LEU A 7 11.14 -6.33 -8.63
C LEU A 7 10.08 -7.16 -7.88
N ILE A 8 10.50 -8.06 -6.99
CA ILE A 8 9.59 -8.89 -6.18
C ILE A 8 8.69 -8.01 -5.29
N SER A 9 9.24 -6.95 -4.67
CA SER A 9 8.44 -6.02 -3.86
C SER A 9 7.37 -5.29 -4.69
N ARG A 10 7.68 -4.92 -5.95
CA ARG A 10 6.74 -4.23 -6.83
C ARG A 10 5.65 -5.14 -7.39
N ILE A 11 6.01 -6.36 -7.80
CA ILE A 11 5.03 -7.35 -8.28
C ILE A 11 4.09 -7.74 -7.15
N SER A 12 4.61 -8.01 -5.95
CA SER A 12 3.75 -8.32 -4.79
C SER A 12 2.82 -7.16 -4.44
N ALA A 13 3.32 -5.92 -4.44
CA ALA A 13 2.46 -4.73 -4.23
C ALA A 13 1.35 -4.61 -5.28
N LEU A 14 1.65 -4.88 -6.56
CA LEU A 14 0.64 -4.88 -7.63
C LEU A 14 -0.43 -5.95 -7.44
N ILE A 15 -0.05 -7.16 -7.02
CA ILE A 15 -1.00 -8.24 -6.76
C ILE A 15 -1.91 -7.86 -5.58
N TRP A 16 -1.33 -7.37 -4.47
CA TRP A 16 -2.10 -7.03 -3.29
C TRP A 16 -3.01 -5.81 -3.51
N VAL A 17 -2.56 -4.79 -4.24
CA VAL A 17 -3.41 -3.62 -4.54
C VAL A 17 -4.57 -4.01 -5.47
N LEU A 18 -4.33 -4.91 -6.43
CA LEU A 18 -5.38 -5.42 -7.31
C LEU A 18 -6.43 -6.21 -6.52
N LEU A 19 -6.00 -7.15 -5.67
CA LEU A 19 -6.90 -7.95 -4.84
C LEU A 19 -7.69 -7.08 -3.85
N ALA A 20 -7.02 -6.14 -3.17
CA ALA A 20 -7.67 -5.23 -2.24
C ALA A 20 -8.71 -4.36 -2.95
N THR A 21 -8.37 -3.80 -4.12
CA THR A 21 -9.29 -2.96 -4.91
C THR A 21 -10.50 -3.77 -5.40
N ALA A 22 -10.28 -5.00 -5.88
CA ALA A 22 -11.37 -5.85 -6.37
C ALA A 22 -12.36 -6.23 -5.27
N VAL A 23 -11.87 -6.63 -4.10
CA VAL A 23 -12.74 -7.03 -2.97
C VAL A 23 -13.45 -5.82 -2.36
N ILE A 24 -12.74 -4.71 -2.13
CA ILE A 24 -13.34 -3.49 -1.58
C ILE A 24 -14.38 -2.91 -2.55
N GLY A 25 -14.11 -2.95 -3.86
CA GLY A 25 -15.07 -2.54 -4.89
C GLY A 25 -16.34 -3.40 -4.89
N ASN A 26 -16.21 -4.71 -4.70
CA ASN A 26 -17.38 -5.60 -4.59
C ASN A 26 -18.22 -5.31 -3.34
N VAL A 27 -17.58 -5.05 -2.20
CA VAL A 27 -18.28 -4.64 -0.96
C VAL A 27 -19.04 -3.33 -1.17
N LEU A 28 -18.47 -2.38 -1.91
CA LEU A 28 -19.09 -1.09 -2.21
C LEU A 28 -20.35 -1.25 -3.08
N GLN A 29 -20.30 -2.12 -4.09
CA GLN A 29 -21.44 -2.42 -4.97
C GLN A 29 -22.57 -3.16 -4.25
N CYS A 30 -22.24 -4.01 -3.28
CA CYS A 30 -23.23 -4.79 -2.52
C CYS A 30 -23.88 -4.01 -1.36
N ASN A 31 -23.60 -2.71 -1.22
CA ASN A 31 -24.04 -1.91 -0.08
C ASN A 31 -25.52 -1.47 -0.21
N ILE A 32 -26.32 -1.79 0.80
CA ILE A 32 -27.74 -1.45 0.95
C ILE A 32 -27.89 -0.71 2.29
N ASN A 33 -27.42 0.55 2.37
CA ASN A 33 -27.43 1.41 3.56
C ASN A 33 -26.52 0.99 4.74
N GLY A 34 -25.40 0.33 4.48
CA GLY A 34 -24.38 0.07 5.50
C GLY A 34 -23.48 1.29 5.80
N TYR A 35 -22.81 1.26 6.95
CA TYR A 35 -21.82 2.28 7.32
C TYR A 35 -20.59 2.19 6.41
N MET A 36 -20.36 3.24 5.60
CA MET A 36 -19.40 3.21 4.48
C MET A 36 -18.14 4.08 4.66
N ALA A 37 -18.07 4.94 5.68
CA ALA A 37 -16.94 5.86 5.87
C ALA A 37 -15.55 5.18 5.85
N PRO A 38 -15.30 4.10 6.62
CA PRO A 38 -14.00 3.39 6.58
C PRO A 38 -13.74 2.68 5.25
N ILE A 39 -14.79 2.19 4.57
CA ILE A 39 -14.68 1.50 3.27
C ILE A 39 -14.29 2.49 2.18
N ASN A 40 -14.91 3.67 2.16
CA ASN A 40 -14.59 4.75 1.22
C ASN A 40 -13.15 5.24 1.39
N PHE A 41 -12.71 5.39 2.64
CA PHE A 41 -11.32 5.74 2.95
C PHE A 41 -10.34 4.66 2.48
N ALA A 42 -10.65 3.38 2.70
CA ALA A 42 -9.82 2.28 2.23
C ALA A 42 -9.74 2.23 0.69
N MET A 43 -10.85 2.47 -0.01
CA MET A 43 -10.88 2.54 -1.47
C MET A 43 -10.01 3.68 -2.01
N PHE A 44 -10.05 4.86 -1.37
CA PHE A 44 -9.17 5.97 -1.69
C PHE A 44 -7.68 5.59 -1.51
N CYS A 45 -7.35 4.91 -0.42
CA CYS A 45 -5.98 4.45 -0.17
C CYS A 45 -5.52 3.40 -1.20
N CYS A 46 -6.41 2.49 -1.63
CA CYS A 46 -6.13 1.57 -2.74
C CYS A 46 -5.84 2.32 -4.04
N ALA A 47 -6.68 3.31 -4.39
CA ALA A 47 -6.49 4.12 -5.58
C ALA A 47 -5.15 4.91 -5.55
N LEU A 48 -4.78 5.45 -4.39
CA LEU A 48 -3.47 6.07 -4.22
C LEU A 48 -2.31 5.07 -4.34
N ALA A 49 -2.44 3.86 -3.80
CA ALA A 49 -1.39 2.84 -3.85
C ALA A 49 -1.12 2.30 -5.26
N TRP A 50 -2.08 2.42 -6.20
CA TRP A 50 -1.88 2.08 -7.61
C TRP A 50 -0.77 2.92 -8.27
N PHE A 51 -0.67 4.21 -7.92
CA PHE A 51 0.34 5.10 -8.51
C PHE A 51 1.78 4.63 -8.27
N PRO A 52 2.26 4.46 -7.02
CA PRO A 52 3.61 3.97 -6.76
C PRO A 52 3.82 2.51 -7.19
N ALA A 53 2.79 1.67 -7.15
CA ALA A 53 2.90 0.28 -7.59
C ALA A 53 3.17 0.19 -9.11
N LEU A 54 2.38 0.90 -9.94
CA LEU A 54 2.58 0.94 -11.38
C LEU A 54 3.85 1.71 -11.75
N TYR A 55 4.07 2.88 -11.15
CA TYR A 55 5.26 3.69 -11.43
C TYR A 55 6.54 2.92 -11.10
N GLY A 56 6.60 2.26 -9.94
CA GLY A 56 7.76 1.46 -9.54
C GLY A 56 7.97 0.21 -10.40
N PHE A 57 6.89 -0.38 -10.92
CA PHE A 57 6.98 -1.49 -11.88
C PHE A 57 7.58 -1.04 -13.21
N PHE A 58 7.05 0.02 -13.82
CA PHE A 58 7.60 0.54 -15.09
C PHE A 58 9.03 1.06 -14.95
N ALA A 59 9.36 1.72 -13.82
CA ALA A 59 10.71 2.18 -13.52
C ALA A 59 11.72 1.01 -13.41
N SER A 60 11.27 -0.22 -13.15
CA SER A 60 12.14 -1.40 -13.12
C SER A 60 12.61 -1.86 -14.51
N PHE A 61 11.84 -1.55 -15.57
CA PHE A 61 12.18 -1.87 -16.96
C PHE A 61 12.80 -0.69 -17.70
N ILE A 62 12.37 0.53 -17.36
CA ILE A 62 12.80 1.74 -18.04
C ILE A 62 13.65 2.57 -17.07
N PRO A 63 14.99 2.39 -17.07
CA PRO A 63 15.87 3.09 -16.14
C PRO A 63 15.82 4.62 -16.30
N ALA A 64 15.40 5.13 -17.46
CA ALA A 64 15.21 6.56 -17.70
C ALA A 64 14.05 7.18 -16.89
N MET A 65 13.14 6.36 -16.34
CA MET A 65 12.03 6.83 -15.49
C MET A 65 12.38 6.83 -14.00
N VAL A 66 13.61 6.48 -13.62
CA VAL A 66 14.02 6.41 -12.21
C VAL A 66 14.34 7.81 -11.71
N PHE A 67 13.30 8.54 -11.29
CA PHE A 67 13.44 9.84 -10.63
C PHE A 67 13.25 9.67 -9.11
N PRO A 68 14.34 9.51 -8.32
CA PRO A 68 14.23 9.22 -6.88
C PRO A 68 13.52 10.32 -6.09
N VAL A 69 13.61 11.57 -6.57
CA VAL A 69 12.91 12.73 -5.98
C VAL A 69 11.39 12.57 -6.02
N ILE A 70 10.84 11.87 -7.01
CA ILE A 70 9.40 11.63 -7.14
C ILE A 70 9.03 10.28 -6.51
N MET A 71 9.88 9.27 -6.70
CA MET A 71 9.59 7.90 -6.33
C MET A 71 9.57 7.68 -4.81
N ILE A 72 10.51 8.28 -4.07
CA ILE A 72 10.58 8.16 -2.61
C ILE A 72 9.37 8.78 -1.90
N PRO A 73 8.97 10.04 -2.16
CA PRO A 73 7.81 10.61 -1.50
C PRO A 73 6.51 9.90 -1.91
N LEU A 74 6.39 9.46 -3.16
CA LEU A 74 5.21 8.71 -3.62
C LEU A 74 5.09 7.37 -2.89
N ASP A 75 6.19 6.62 -2.76
CA ASP A 75 6.25 5.38 -2.00
C ASP A 75 5.96 5.63 -0.50
N ALA A 76 6.55 6.65 0.11
CA ALA A 76 6.36 6.98 1.51
C ALA A 76 4.91 7.37 1.83
N LEU A 77 4.29 8.16 0.96
CA LEU A 77 2.89 8.55 1.08
C LEU A 77 1.97 7.35 0.95
N ALA A 78 2.23 6.45 -0.01
CA ALA A 78 1.49 5.19 -0.13
C ALA A 78 1.63 4.30 1.12
N VAL A 79 2.84 4.14 1.66
CA VAL A 79 3.08 3.37 2.89
C VAL A 79 2.28 3.97 4.06
N PHE A 80 2.29 5.29 4.21
CA PHE A 80 1.55 5.97 5.28
C PHE A 80 0.03 5.74 5.16
N PHE A 81 -0.55 6.01 3.99
CA PHE A 81 -2.00 5.87 3.80
C PHE A 81 -2.47 4.42 3.88
N THR A 82 -1.71 3.47 3.32
CA THR A 82 -2.05 2.04 3.42
C THR A 82 -1.96 1.52 4.84
N PHE A 83 -1.01 2.02 5.65
CA PHE A 83 -0.94 1.69 7.08
C PHE A 83 -2.19 2.15 7.83
N VAL A 84 -2.58 3.41 7.64
CA VAL A 84 -3.78 3.96 8.31
C VAL A 84 -5.03 3.21 7.86
N ALA A 85 -5.16 2.90 6.57
CA ALA A 85 -6.30 2.13 6.06
C ALA A 85 -6.36 0.71 6.66
N ALA A 86 -5.22 0.01 6.77
CA ALA A 86 -5.15 -1.31 7.39
C ALA A 86 -5.58 -1.26 8.87
N VAL A 87 -5.12 -0.27 9.63
CA VAL A 87 -5.46 -0.08 11.05
C VAL A 87 -6.95 0.27 11.21
N VAL A 88 -7.49 1.17 10.39
CA VAL A 88 -8.91 1.56 10.44
C VAL A 88 -9.81 0.37 10.10
N LEU A 89 -9.49 -0.40 9.07
CA LEU A 89 -10.25 -1.60 8.70
C LEU A 89 -10.20 -2.66 9.81
N ALA A 90 -9.02 -2.92 10.38
CA ALA A 90 -8.88 -3.88 11.47
C ALA A 90 -9.63 -3.45 12.74
N GLY A 91 -9.50 -2.18 13.14
CA GLY A 91 -10.14 -1.63 14.32
C GLY A 91 -11.67 -1.53 14.21
N THR A 92 -12.20 -1.27 13.01
CA THR A 92 -13.65 -1.20 12.79
C THR A 92 -14.29 -2.57 12.60
N LEU A 93 -13.57 -3.56 12.06
CA LEU A 93 -14.09 -4.91 11.87
C LEU A 93 -14.07 -5.72 13.18
N GLY A 94 -12.96 -5.68 13.94
CA GLY A 94 -12.86 -6.30 15.27
C GLY A 94 -12.69 -7.83 15.28
N ALA A 95 -12.15 -8.42 14.20
CA ALA A 95 -11.94 -9.87 14.02
C ALA A 95 -13.13 -10.77 14.45
N PRO A 96 -14.35 -10.55 13.92
CA PRO A 96 -15.52 -11.32 14.33
C PRO A 96 -15.59 -12.66 13.60
N ASN A 97 -16.27 -13.61 14.22
CA ASN A 97 -16.58 -14.88 13.58
C ASN A 97 -17.71 -14.68 12.55
N CYS A 98 -17.36 -14.55 11.28
CA CYS A 98 -18.34 -14.34 10.20
C CYS A 98 -19.32 -15.52 9.98
N GLY A 99 -19.10 -16.67 10.64
CA GLY A 99 -20.00 -17.83 10.61
C GLY A 99 -21.19 -17.71 11.56
N ASP A 100 -21.10 -16.88 12.60
CA ASP A 100 -22.15 -16.66 13.59
C ASP A 100 -22.20 -15.17 13.97
N LEU A 101 -22.93 -14.41 13.14
CA LEU A 101 -23.13 -12.98 13.32
C LEU A 101 -24.17 -12.72 14.40
N HIS A 102 -23.72 -12.73 15.65
CA HIS A 102 -24.60 -12.39 16.77
C HIS A 102 -24.89 -10.89 16.78
N TYR A 103 -26.10 -10.51 16.39
CA TYR A 103 -26.59 -9.11 16.34
C TYR A 103 -26.39 -8.36 17.66
N ALA A 104 -26.47 -9.05 18.81
CA ALA A 104 -26.33 -8.44 20.13
C ALA A 104 -24.90 -7.98 20.49
N ARG A 105 -23.85 -8.48 19.82
CA ARG A 105 -22.46 -8.09 20.10
C ARG A 105 -21.96 -6.91 19.27
N HIS A 106 -22.67 -6.57 18.19
CA HIS A 106 -22.22 -5.57 17.22
C HIS A 106 -23.15 -4.36 17.24
N GLY A 107 -22.58 -3.17 17.42
CA GLY A 107 -23.34 -1.92 17.40
C GLY A 107 -23.98 -1.65 16.03
N ARG A 108 -24.97 -0.74 16.01
CA ARG A 108 -25.73 -0.34 14.79
C ARG A 108 -24.85 0.24 13.66
N HIS A 109 -23.63 0.65 13.97
CA HIS A 109 -22.66 1.25 13.04
C HIS A 109 -21.54 0.29 12.60
N TRP A 110 -21.69 -1.01 12.84
CA TRP A 110 -20.67 -1.98 12.46
C TRP A 110 -20.59 -2.17 10.93
N ILE A 111 -19.35 -2.22 10.42
CA ILE A 111 -19.01 -2.18 8.99
C ILE A 111 -19.49 -3.40 8.19
N GLY A 112 -19.73 -4.53 8.86
CA GLY A 112 -20.19 -5.77 8.22
C GLY A 112 -21.69 -5.81 7.93
N TRP A 113 -22.47 -4.85 8.43
CA TRP A 113 -23.90 -4.73 8.14
C TRP A 113 -24.18 -3.98 6.84
N GLY A 114 -25.33 -4.24 6.23
CA GLY A 114 -25.86 -3.48 5.11
C GLY A 114 -25.55 -4.11 3.77
N ALA A 115 -25.54 -5.44 3.70
CA ALA A 115 -25.56 -6.18 2.44
C ALA A 115 -26.74 -7.17 2.41
N LYS A 116 -27.07 -7.67 1.22
CA LYS A 116 -28.07 -8.75 1.08
C LYS A 116 -27.66 -10.01 1.86
N ASN A 117 -26.34 -10.25 1.98
CA ASN A 117 -25.73 -11.34 2.74
C ASN A 117 -24.59 -10.79 3.60
N ASP A 118 -24.86 -10.46 4.87
CA ASP A 118 -23.86 -9.87 5.78
C ASP A 118 -22.70 -10.85 6.10
N VAL A 119 -22.96 -12.16 6.08
CA VAL A 119 -21.93 -13.22 6.19
C VAL A 119 -20.87 -13.08 5.08
N LYS A 120 -21.32 -12.86 3.84
CA LYS A 120 -20.42 -12.72 2.69
C LYS A 120 -19.60 -11.44 2.83
N ARG A 121 -20.25 -10.33 3.16
CA ARG A 121 -19.60 -9.02 3.37
C ARG A 121 -18.56 -9.07 4.50
N CYS A 122 -18.85 -9.75 5.60
CA CYS A 122 -17.90 -9.95 6.70
C CYS A 122 -16.64 -10.69 6.24
N ARG A 123 -16.78 -11.79 5.48
CA ARG A 123 -15.64 -12.55 4.96
C ARG A 123 -14.81 -11.73 3.97
N GLU A 124 -15.46 -10.94 3.11
CA GLU A 124 -14.80 -10.04 2.17
C GLU A 124 -14.03 -8.94 2.90
N LEU A 125 -14.60 -8.35 3.95
CA LEU A 125 -13.91 -7.36 4.78
C LEU A 125 -12.75 -7.96 5.57
N GLN A 126 -12.89 -9.19 6.07
CA GLN A 126 -11.79 -9.89 6.73
C GLN A 126 -10.64 -10.15 5.74
N ALA A 127 -10.95 -10.64 4.54
CA ALA A 127 -9.95 -10.83 3.49
C ALA A 127 -9.30 -9.51 3.09
N SER A 128 -10.07 -8.42 2.94
CA SER A 128 -9.52 -7.11 2.58
C SER A 128 -8.59 -6.54 3.65
N THR A 129 -8.86 -6.78 4.94
CA THR A 129 -7.95 -6.38 6.01
C THR A 129 -6.58 -7.05 5.87
N ALA A 130 -6.55 -8.35 5.59
CA ALA A 130 -5.31 -9.09 5.38
C ALA A 130 -4.56 -8.60 4.14
N PHE A 131 -5.26 -8.36 3.03
CA PHE A 131 -4.65 -7.84 1.80
C PHE A 131 -4.07 -6.44 2.00
N MET A 132 -4.72 -5.57 2.78
CA MET A 132 -4.20 -4.26 3.15
C MET A 132 -2.90 -4.35 3.96
N TRP A 133 -2.81 -5.28 4.91
CA TRP A 133 -1.57 -5.53 5.65
C TRP A 133 -0.44 -6.04 4.75
N PHE A 134 -0.72 -6.99 3.87
CA PHE A 134 0.29 -7.48 2.92
C PHE A 134 0.74 -6.39 1.94
N LEU A 135 -0.19 -5.58 1.44
CA LEU A 135 0.12 -4.43 0.59
C LEU A 135 1.06 -3.44 1.31
N TRP A 136 0.75 -3.10 2.57
CA TRP A 136 1.59 -2.22 3.38
C TRP A 136 3.01 -2.77 3.55
N VAL A 137 3.15 -4.07 3.84
CA VAL A 137 4.46 -4.73 3.96
C VAL A 137 5.23 -4.65 2.63
N SER A 138 4.60 -5.00 1.51
CA SER A 138 5.23 -4.94 0.18
C SER A 138 5.69 -3.53 -0.19
N LEU A 139 4.86 -2.51 0.05
CA LEU A 139 5.21 -1.11 -0.19
C LEU A 139 6.34 -0.63 0.73
N SER A 140 6.35 -1.07 1.99
CA SER A 140 7.41 -0.75 2.95
C SER A 140 8.76 -1.32 2.52
N PHE A 141 8.79 -2.58 2.06
CA PHE A 141 9.99 -3.16 1.45
C PHE A 141 10.42 -2.37 0.21
N GLY A 142 9.48 -2.03 -0.67
CA GLY A 142 9.74 -1.22 -1.86
C GLY A 142 10.38 0.14 -1.54
N LEU A 143 9.90 0.82 -0.51
CA LEU A 143 10.43 2.09 -0.02
C LEU A 143 11.87 1.92 0.51
N VAL A 144 12.12 0.91 1.33
CA VAL A 144 13.46 0.63 1.88
C VAL A 144 14.48 0.39 0.75
N PHE A 145 14.10 -0.37 -0.28
CA PHE A 145 14.97 -0.58 -1.45
C PHE A 145 15.20 0.73 -2.24
N SER A 146 14.16 1.56 -2.39
CA SER A 146 14.25 2.87 -3.04
C SER A 146 15.18 3.84 -2.29
N ILE A 147 15.13 3.84 -0.96
CA ILE A 147 16.03 4.65 -0.13
C ILE A 147 17.48 4.14 -0.22
N ARG A 148 17.68 2.81 -0.18
CA ARG A 148 19.03 2.22 -0.29
C ARG A 148 19.68 2.53 -1.65
N SER A 149 18.92 2.47 -2.74
CA SER A 149 19.45 2.79 -4.07
C SER A 149 19.73 4.29 -4.23
N ALA A 150 18.94 5.17 -3.60
CA ALA A 150 19.21 6.62 -3.57
C ALA A 150 20.39 6.99 -2.66
N GLY A 151 20.59 6.26 -1.56
CA GLY A 151 21.71 6.42 -0.63
C GLY A 151 23.08 6.14 -1.27
N SER A 152 23.18 5.13 -2.13
CA SER A 152 24.42 4.87 -2.86
C SER A 152 24.77 5.99 -3.85
N LEU A 153 23.74 6.67 -4.40
CA LEU A 153 23.90 7.76 -5.36
C LEU A 153 24.31 9.08 -4.69
N SER A 154 23.84 9.33 -3.47
CA SER A 154 24.11 10.56 -2.72
C SER A 154 25.52 10.61 -2.11
N PHE A 155 26.14 9.46 -1.80
CA PHE A 155 27.55 9.42 -1.37
C PHE A 155 28.55 9.73 -2.51
N ARG A 156 28.17 9.49 -3.78
CA ARG A 156 29.04 9.75 -4.94
C ARG A 156 29.12 11.22 -5.36
N ARG A 157 28.26 12.11 -4.85
CA ARG A 157 28.26 13.55 -5.18
C ARG A 157 29.15 14.42 -4.28
N ARG A 158 29.85 13.86 -3.29
CA ARG A 158 30.68 14.64 -2.36
C ARG A 158 32.20 14.55 -2.56
N TYR A 159 32.66 13.81 -3.57
CA TYR A 159 34.06 13.82 -3.97
C TYR A 159 34.23 14.65 -5.24
N TYR A 160 34.11 15.98 -5.11
CA TYR A 160 34.94 16.84 -5.95
C TYR A 160 36.36 16.69 -5.39
N PRO A 161 37.31 16.04 -6.08
CA PRO A 161 38.70 16.11 -5.68
C PRO A 161 39.07 17.59 -5.75
N ARG A 162 39.28 18.23 -4.59
CA ARG A 162 39.93 19.53 -4.61
C ARG A 162 41.31 19.30 -5.24
N PRO A 163 41.66 19.98 -6.35
CA PRO A 163 43.00 19.86 -6.89
C PRO A 163 43.99 20.33 -5.82
N ASN A 164 44.95 19.47 -5.47
CA ASN A 164 46.09 19.86 -4.65
C ASN A 164 46.90 20.90 -5.42
N MET A 165 46.69 22.17 -5.10
CA MET A 165 47.52 23.29 -5.56
C MET A 165 48.79 23.30 -4.70
N SER A 166 49.73 22.39 -4.98
CA SER A 166 51.03 22.41 -4.33
C SER A 166 52.11 21.75 -5.18
N GLN A 167 52.38 22.30 -6.37
CA GLN A 167 53.71 22.23 -6.99
C GLN A 167 53.99 23.52 -7.77
N VAL A 168 54.53 24.51 -7.05
CA VAL A 168 55.43 25.53 -7.58
C VAL A 168 56.60 25.63 -6.60
N ALA A 169 57.68 24.93 -6.92
CA ALA A 169 59.05 25.18 -6.45
C ALA A 169 59.99 24.52 -7.45
#